data_AF-A0A1B8Y323-F1
#
_entry.id   AF-A0A1B8Y323-F1
#
_cell.length_a   1.000
_cell.length_b   1.000
_cell.length_c   1.000
_cell.angle_alpha   90.00
_cell.angle_beta   90.00
_cell.angle_gamma   90.00
#
_symmetry.space_group_name_H-M   'P 1'
#
loop_
_entity.id
_entity.type
_entity.pdbx_description
1 polymer ?
#
loop_
_entity_poly.entity_id
_entity_poly.type
_entity_poly.pdbx_seq_one_letter_code
_entity_poly.pdbx_strand_id
1 'polypeptide(L)'
;KVCGSIIPSPLIVHSNQVIVTFFSDGTFTGRGFEIQFLEIQTKAAFSCGSAKVFKKKGMIYSPNYPEPYPSLVTCNWIIKAPENNVVKLKFEDFNVEYGNGCVYDSVEVYDGTEETLLIGIECYLAYCP
;
A
#
# COMPACT_ATOMS: atom_id res chain seq x y z
N LYS A 1 -5.96 7.66 -13.50
CA LYS A 1 -6.18 8.54 -14.69
C LYS A 1 -7.49 9.30 -14.46
N VAL A 2 -7.52 10.62 -14.68
CA VAL A 2 -8.70 11.47 -14.44
C VAL A 2 -8.96 12.36 -15.65
N CYS A 3 -10.22 12.76 -15.88
CA CYS A 3 -10.63 13.68 -16.95
C CYS A 3 -11.90 14.46 -16.57
N GLY A 4 -12.20 15.54 -17.31
CA GLY A 4 -13.38 16.38 -17.08
C GLY A 4 -13.10 17.63 -16.25
N SER A 5 -14.15 18.18 -15.62
CA SER A 5 -14.10 19.44 -14.86
C SER A 5 -14.26 19.26 -13.35
N ILE A 6 -14.39 18.01 -12.86
CA ILE A 6 -14.51 17.70 -11.44
C ILE A 6 -13.10 17.61 -10.84
N ILE A 7 -12.87 18.34 -9.75
CA ILE A 7 -11.61 18.31 -9.01
C ILE A 7 -11.49 16.94 -8.32
N PRO A 8 -10.43 16.15 -8.58
CA PRO A 8 -10.21 14.89 -7.90
C PRO A 8 -9.88 15.10 -6.42
N SER A 9 -10.15 14.07 -5.60
CA SER A 9 -9.70 14.09 -4.20
C SER A 9 -8.16 14.16 -4.12
N PRO A 10 -7.58 14.74 -3.05
CA PRO A 10 -6.14 14.75 -2.85
C PRO A 10 -5.54 13.35 -2.95
N LEU A 11 -4.45 13.23 -3.71
CA LEU A 11 -3.72 11.97 -3.87
C LEU A 11 -2.45 12.03 -3.02
N ILE A 12 -2.21 10.98 -2.24
CA ILE A 12 -0.95 10.81 -1.52
C ILE A 12 -0.11 9.79 -2.28
N VAL A 13 1.13 10.18 -2.59
CA VAL A 13 2.11 9.30 -3.23
C VAL A 13 3.09 8.84 -2.16
N HIS A 14 3.25 7.53 -2.01
CA HIS A 14 4.12 6.92 -0.99
C HIS A 14 5.58 6.81 -1.41
N SER A 15 5.88 7.06 -2.69
CA SER A 15 7.24 7.19 -3.22
C SER A 15 7.79 8.59 -2.98
N ASN A 16 9.11 8.73 -2.91
CA ASN A 16 9.77 10.04 -2.87
C ASN A 16 9.79 10.76 -4.24
N GLN A 17 9.21 10.14 -5.29
CA GLN A 17 9.13 10.69 -6.63
C GLN A 17 7.80 10.34 -7.29
N VAL A 18 7.26 11.27 -8.09
CA VAL A 18 6.06 11.08 -8.90
C VAL A 18 6.26 11.67 -10.30
N ILE A 19 5.74 10.98 -11.31
CA ILE A 19 5.67 11.49 -12.69
C ILE A 19 4.22 11.89 -12.97
N VAL A 20 4.01 13.15 -13.35
CA VAL A 20 2.71 13.66 -13.78
C VAL A 20 2.73 13.83 -15.30
N THR A 21 1.93 13.02 -16.01
CA THR A 21 1.84 13.06 -17.47
C THR A 21 0.49 13.61 -17.91
N PHE A 22 0.52 14.73 -18.63
CA PHE A 22 -0.66 15.26 -19.33
C PHE A 22 -0.65 14.81 -20.80
N PHE A 23 -1.82 14.41 -21.29
CA PHE A 23 -2.03 14.03 -22.68
C PHE A 23 -3.19 14.86 -23.25
N SER A 24 -2.98 15.44 -24.44
CA SER A 24 -4.01 16.13 -25.24
C SER A 24 -4.01 15.54 -26.65
N ASP A 25 -5.17 15.55 -27.30
CA ASP A 25 -5.28 15.26 -28.73
C ASP A 25 -5.24 16.54 -29.59
N GLY A 26 -5.52 16.42 -30.89
CA GLY A 26 -5.45 17.51 -31.88
C GLY A 26 -6.70 18.41 -31.96
N THR A 27 -7.71 18.20 -31.13
CA THR A 27 -9.01 18.92 -31.17
C THR A 27 -9.50 19.29 -29.76
N PHE A 28 -10.46 20.23 -29.64
CA PHE A 28 -11.15 20.67 -28.42
C PHE A 28 -10.27 20.85 -27.15
N THR A 29 -10.05 22.09 -26.72
CA THR A 29 -9.23 22.38 -25.54
C THR A 29 -10.04 22.86 -24.33
N GLY A 30 -9.50 22.65 -23.13
CA GLY A 30 -10.04 23.15 -21.87
C GLY A 30 -9.10 24.17 -21.21
N ARG A 31 -9.50 24.70 -20.04
CA ARG A 31 -8.69 25.66 -19.27
C ARG A 31 -7.42 25.06 -18.65
N GLY A 32 -7.25 23.74 -18.68
CA GLY A 32 -6.13 23.06 -18.04
C GLY A 32 -6.37 22.77 -16.55
N PHE A 33 -5.28 22.59 -15.81
CA PHE A 33 -5.28 22.26 -14.39
C PHE A 33 -4.13 22.99 -13.67
N GLU A 34 -4.28 23.17 -12.37
CA GLU A 34 -3.23 23.63 -11.46
C GLU A 34 -3.08 22.57 -10.36
N ILE A 35 -1.85 22.21 -10.02
CA ILE A 35 -1.56 21.22 -8.97
C ILE A 35 -0.71 21.90 -7.90
N GLN A 36 -1.22 21.93 -6.67
CA GLN A 36 -0.43 22.21 -5.49
C GLN A 36 0.16 20.90 -4.96
N PHE A 37 1.45 20.88 -4.65
CA PHE A 37 2.10 19.75 -3.98
C PHE A 37 2.67 20.20 -2.64
N LEU A 38 2.68 19.28 -1.67
CA LEU A 38 3.29 19.46 -0.36
C LEU A 38 4.16 18.25 -0.06
N GLU A 39 5.41 18.49 0.35
CA GLU A 39 6.22 17.44 0.97
C GLU A 39 5.60 17.11 2.34
N ILE A 40 5.08 15.90 2.48
CA ILE A 40 4.60 15.41 3.76
C ILE A 40 5.75 14.65 4.41
N GLN A 41 6.30 15.20 5.50
CA GLN A 41 7.32 14.49 6.29
C GLN A 41 6.69 13.23 6.87
N THR A 42 7.00 12.09 6.27
CA THR A 42 6.78 10.81 6.92
C THR A 42 7.83 10.72 8.02
N LYS A 43 7.47 11.14 9.25
CA LYS A 43 8.22 10.83 10.46
C LYS A 43 8.16 9.31 10.66
N ALA A 44 8.88 8.57 9.83
CA ALA A 44 10.07 7.89 10.26
C ALA A 44 10.67 7.18 9.05
N ALA A 45 11.99 7.27 8.95
CA ALA A 45 12.78 6.10 8.62
C ALA A 45 12.59 5.00 9.69
N PHE A 46 11.35 4.58 9.97
CA PHE A 46 11.09 3.32 10.66
C PHE A 46 11.33 2.29 9.58
N SER A 47 12.57 1.81 9.50
CA SER A 47 12.83 0.62 8.75
C SER A 47 12.07 -0.51 9.46
N CYS A 48 10.83 -0.80 9.06
CA CYS A 48 10.38 -2.18 9.01
C CYS A 48 11.36 -2.86 8.06
N GLY A 49 12.48 -3.29 8.63
CA GLY A 49 13.75 -3.49 7.92
C GLY A 49 13.53 -4.16 6.58
N SER A 50 14.06 -3.58 5.52
CA SER A 50 14.13 -4.23 4.20
C SER A 50 15.08 -5.43 4.30
N ALA A 51 14.69 -6.50 5.01
CA ALA A 51 15.55 -7.67 5.23
C ALA A 51 14.77 -8.89 5.75
N LYS A 52 14.44 -9.77 4.79
CA LYS A 52 14.42 -11.25 4.84
C LYS A 52 14.39 -11.90 6.23
N VAL A 53 13.25 -12.43 6.64
CA VAL A 53 13.19 -13.36 7.78
C VAL A 53 13.26 -14.80 7.25
N PHE A 54 14.46 -15.38 7.28
CA PHE A 54 14.65 -16.83 7.18
C PHE A 54 14.54 -17.46 8.56
N LYS A 55 13.34 -17.89 8.92
CA LYS A 55 13.11 -18.83 10.02
C LYS A 55 12.02 -19.81 9.59
N LYS A 56 12.11 -21.08 10.01
CA LYS A 56 11.05 -22.10 9.81
C LYS A 56 9.66 -21.63 10.31
N LYS A 57 9.66 -20.63 11.19
CA LYS A 57 8.50 -19.95 11.77
C LYS A 57 8.91 -18.55 12.22
N GLY A 58 8.03 -17.56 12.10
CA GLY A 58 8.26 -16.21 12.59
C GLY A 58 6.95 -15.44 12.73
N MET A 59 7.02 -14.25 13.31
CA MET A 59 5.93 -13.28 13.37
C MET A 59 6.38 -11.99 12.71
N ILE A 60 5.45 -11.35 12.02
CA ILE A 60 5.61 -10.01 11.44
C ILE A 60 4.62 -9.11 12.16
N TYR A 61 5.02 -7.87 12.41
CA TYR A 61 4.20 -6.88 13.09
C TYR A 61 4.25 -5.58 12.31
N SER A 62 3.13 -4.83 12.35
CA SER A 62 3.12 -3.43 11.90
C SER A 62 4.09 -2.60 12.75
N PRO A 63 4.61 -1.48 12.23
CA PRO A 63 5.40 -0.55 13.03
C PRO A 63 4.65 -0.14 14.30
N ASN A 64 5.37 -0.05 15.41
CA ASN A 64 4.86 0.27 16.75
C ASN A 64 3.93 -0.75 17.42
N TYR A 65 3.55 -1.84 16.76
CA TYR A 65 2.68 -2.85 17.37
C TYR A 65 3.17 -3.25 18.78
N PRO A 66 2.29 -3.27 19.80
CA PRO A 66 0.83 -3.21 19.74
C PRO A 66 0.22 -1.80 19.69
N GLU A 67 1.03 -0.73 19.71
CA GLU A 67 0.54 0.64 19.58
C GLU A 67 0.15 0.97 18.13
N PRO A 68 -0.65 2.03 17.89
CA PRO A 68 -1.02 2.45 16.54
C PRO A 68 0.18 2.69 15.62
N TYR A 69 0.05 2.22 14.38
CA TYR A 69 1.07 2.44 13.36
C TYR A 69 1.12 3.91 12.93
N PRO A 70 2.28 4.42 12.48
CA PRO A 70 2.38 5.77 11.91
C PRO A 70 1.61 5.90 10.61
N SER A 71 0.98 7.05 10.37
CA SER A 71 0.40 7.38 9.06
C SER A 71 1.47 7.42 7.97
N LEU A 72 1.11 7.06 6.73
CA LEU A 72 1.96 7.15 5.54
C LEU A 72 3.23 6.31 5.61
N VAL A 73 3.14 5.10 6.15
CA VAL A 73 4.23 4.12 6.20
C VAL A 73 4.02 3.02 5.15
N THR A 74 5.09 2.63 4.47
CA THR A 74 5.09 1.48 3.55
C THR A 74 6.13 0.47 4.01
N CYS A 75 5.68 -0.77 4.22
CA CYS A 75 6.51 -1.85 4.73
C CYS A 75 6.45 -3.07 3.81
N ASN A 76 7.62 -3.65 3.54
CA ASN A 76 7.75 -4.80 2.67
C ASN A 76 8.46 -5.94 3.41
N TRP A 77 7.84 -7.11 3.45
CA TRP A 77 8.42 -8.31 4.04
C TRP A 77 8.48 -9.43 3.00
N ILE A 78 9.66 -10.04 2.85
CA ILE A 78 9.84 -11.22 1.99
C ILE A 78 9.97 -12.45 2.89
N ILE A 79 9.00 -13.35 2.78
CA ILE A 79 8.99 -14.65 3.49
C ILE A 79 9.33 -15.73 2.47
N LYS A 80 10.41 -16.48 2.71
CA LYS A 80 10.88 -17.53 1.81
C LYS A 80 10.90 -18.88 2.52
N ALA A 81 10.17 -19.85 1.96
CA ALA A 81 10.27 -21.26 2.34
C ALA A 81 11.39 -21.97 1.54
N PRO A 82 11.94 -23.09 2.04
CA PRO A 82 12.81 -23.97 1.24
C PRO A 82 12.12 -24.45 -0.04
N GLU A 83 12.90 -24.90 -1.02
CA GLU A 83 12.36 -25.51 -2.25
C GLU A 83 11.38 -26.65 -1.93
N ASN A 84 10.30 -26.74 -2.72
CA ASN A 84 9.20 -27.70 -2.56
C ASN A 84 8.34 -27.54 -1.30
N ASN A 85 8.51 -26.46 -0.53
CA ASN A 85 7.64 -26.11 0.59
C ASN A 85 6.81 -24.86 0.26
N VAL A 86 5.65 -24.72 0.92
CA VAL A 86 4.76 -23.55 0.80
C VAL A 86 4.78 -22.69 2.06
N VAL A 87 4.53 -21.39 1.92
CA VAL A 87 4.34 -20.47 3.05
C VAL A 87 2.85 -20.43 3.40
N LYS A 88 2.52 -20.71 4.68
CA LYS A 88 1.16 -20.50 5.22
C LYS A 88 1.16 -19.28 6.11
N LEU A 89 0.34 -18.28 5.77
CA LEU A 89 0.11 -17.08 6.58
C LEU A 89 -1.13 -17.25 7.45
N LYS A 90 -1.08 -16.71 8.67
CA LYS A 90 -2.22 -16.60 9.57
C LYS A 90 -2.13 -15.26 10.28
N PHE A 91 -3.18 -14.46 10.19
CA PHE A 91 -3.34 -13.24 10.96
C PHE A 91 -3.86 -13.62 12.35
N GLU A 92 -3.11 -13.30 13.39
CA GLU A 92 -3.52 -13.50 14.79
C GLU A 92 -4.25 -12.26 15.34
N ASP A 93 -3.95 -11.08 14.79
CA ASP A 93 -4.58 -9.80 15.06
C ASP A 93 -4.51 -8.93 13.79
N PHE A 94 -5.52 -8.09 13.56
CA PHE A 94 -5.61 -7.22 12.39
C PHE A 94 -6.55 -6.03 12.65
N ASN A 95 -5.99 -4.82 12.61
CA ASN A 95 -6.74 -3.57 12.75
C ASN A 95 -6.00 -2.46 11.98
N VAL A 96 -6.57 -2.03 10.84
CA VAL A 96 -6.08 -0.95 9.99
C VAL A 96 -7.26 -0.07 9.54
N GLU A 97 -6.98 1.15 9.07
CA GLU A 97 -8.00 2.12 8.65
C GLU A 97 -8.86 1.60 7.49
N TYR A 98 -10.17 1.55 7.72
CA TYR A 98 -11.14 1.13 6.71
C TYR A 98 -11.41 2.24 5.69
N GLY A 99 -11.22 1.93 4.41
CA GLY A 99 -11.76 2.68 3.28
C GLY A 99 -12.48 1.74 2.31
N ASN A 100 -13.51 2.22 1.61
CA ASN A 100 -14.21 1.41 0.61
C ASN A 100 -13.22 0.95 -0.49
N GLY A 101 -13.07 -0.36 -0.70
CA GLY A 101 -12.05 -0.90 -1.60
C GLY A 101 -10.61 -0.73 -1.10
N CYS A 102 -10.43 -0.47 0.19
CA CYS A 102 -9.13 -0.41 0.88
C CYS A 102 -8.20 0.66 0.35
N VAL A 103 -8.81 1.81 0.04
CA VAL A 103 -8.14 2.98 -0.51
C VAL A 103 -7.37 3.81 0.52
N TYR A 104 -7.50 3.50 1.82
CA TYR A 104 -6.77 4.19 2.89
C TYR A 104 -5.56 3.34 3.31
N ASP A 105 -5.76 2.38 4.22
CA ASP A 105 -4.70 1.47 4.66
C ASP A 105 -5.03 0.02 4.25
N SER A 106 -4.00 -0.75 3.90
CA SER A 106 -4.16 -2.14 3.44
C SER A 106 -2.92 -3.00 3.70
N VAL A 107 -3.10 -4.32 3.62
CA VAL A 107 -2.01 -5.30 3.58
C VAL A 107 -2.18 -6.16 2.34
N GLU A 108 -1.14 -6.22 1.51
CA GLU A 108 -1.14 -6.94 0.25
C GLU A 108 -0.17 -8.12 0.30
N VAL A 109 -0.59 -9.28 -0.24
CA VAL A 109 0.18 -10.53 -0.29
C VAL A 109 0.27 -11.00 -1.73
N TYR A 110 1.49 -11.29 -2.18
CA TYR A 110 1.80 -11.69 -3.56
C TYR A 110 2.39 -13.11 -3.60
N ASP A 111 2.10 -13.88 -4.66
CA ASP A 111 2.70 -15.21 -4.90
C ASP A 111 4.04 -15.06 -5.61
N GLY A 112 5.12 -15.37 -4.92
CA GLY A 112 6.45 -15.29 -5.50
C GLY A 112 6.97 -13.87 -5.71
N THR A 113 7.99 -13.74 -6.57
CA THR A 113 8.70 -12.47 -6.85
C THR A 113 8.19 -11.73 -8.07
N GLU A 114 7.32 -12.36 -8.85
CA GLU A 114 6.55 -11.67 -9.89
C GLU A 114 5.25 -11.25 -9.22
N GLU A 115 4.89 -9.98 -9.30
CA GLU A 115 3.85 -9.26 -8.54
C GLU A 115 2.41 -9.78 -8.75
N THR A 116 2.21 -11.10 -8.73
CA THR A 116 0.93 -11.76 -8.81
C THR A 116 0.27 -11.60 -7.45
N LEU A 117 -0.59 -10.59 -7.32
CA LEU A 117 -1.37 -10.36 -6.12
C LEU A 117 -2.23 -11.60 -5.84
N LEU A 118 -1.93 -12.30 -4.75
CA LEU A 118 -2.73 -13.42 -4.27
C LEU A 118 -3.91 -12.93 -3.47
N ILE A 119 -3.67 -11.94 -2.61
CA ILE A 119 -4.63 -11.40 -1.66
C ILE A 119 -4.30 -9.91 -1.50
N GLY A 120 -5.17 -9.03 -1.98
CA GLY A 120 -5.31 -7.72 -1.36
C GLY A 120 -6.22 -7.91 -0.16
N ILE A 121 -5.73 -7.71 1.06
CA ILE A 121 -6.60 -7.84 2.22
C ILE A 121 -7.57 -6.68 2.18
N GLU A 122 -8.80 -7.01 1.80
CA GLU A 122 -9.89 -6.08 1.89
C GLU A 122 -10.22 -5.88 3.38
N CYS A 123 -10.04 -4.66 3.89
CA CYS A 123 -10.64 -4.22 5.14
C CYS A 123 -12.14 -4.52 5.07
N TYR A 124 -12.58 -5.57 5.75
CA TYR A 124 -13.99 -5.77 6.00
C TYR A 124 -14.26 -5.81 7.50
N LEU A 125 -15.15 -4.92 7.92
CA LEU A 125 -15.84 -5.02 9.21
C LEU A 125 -16.65 -6.32 9.21
N ALA A 126 -16.22 -7.27 10.04
CA ALA A 126 -17.03 -8.30 10.68
C ALA A 126 -18.00 -9.11 9.79
N TYR A 127 -17.58 -10.33 9.41
CA TYR A 127 -18.41 -11.44 8.89
C TYR A 127 -19.08 -11.15 7.52
N CYS A 128 -19.17 -12.11 6.59
CA CYS A 128 -20.14 -13.21 6.62
C CYS A 128 -20.00 -14.10 5.34
N PRO A 129 -20.83 -15.15 5.18
CA PRO A 129 -20.51 -16.57 4.94
C PRO A 129 -19.96 -16.98 3.55
#